data_AF-V5LVE4-F1
#
_entry.id   AF-V5LVE4-F1
#
_cell.length_a   1.000
_cell.length_b   1.000
_cell.length_c   1.000
_cell.angle_alpha   90.00
_cell.angle_beta   90.00
_cell.angle_gamma   90.00
#
_symmetry.space_group_name_H-M   'P 1'
#
loop_
_entity.id
_entity.type
_entity.pdbx_description
1 polymer ?
#
loop_
_entity_poly.entity_id
_entity_poly.type
_entity_poly.pdbx_seq_one_letter_code
_entity_poly.pdbx_strand_id
1 'polypeptide(L)'
;WNYGCMPTPYEFGEPTECWWEEINRAGMEWYQTCSNNGLVAGFQSQYFDSVLDREWQFYCCRYSKRCSYACWLTQEYPGHYGKDVDMVLYSHGYYIRGATTTFSGVERDRQWK
;
A
#
# COMPACT_ATOMS: atom_id res chain seq x y z
N TRP A 1 -5.20 11.94 -4.16
CA TRP A 1 -4.90 10.86 -3.20
C TRP A 1 -4.77 11.44 -1.79
N ASN A 2 -5.54 10.91 -0.85
CA ASN A 2 -5.37 11.17 0.59
C ASN A 2 -5.31 9.80 1.28
N TYR A 3 -4.39 9.64 2.21
CA TYR A 3 -4.17 8.40 2.93
C TYR A 3 -3.91 8.74 4.39
N GLY A 4 -4.58 8.02 5.28
CA GLY A 4 -4.41 8.18 6.72
C GLY A 4 -3.94 6.88 7.35
N CYS A 5 -3.01 6.97 8.30
CA CYS A 5 -2.66 5.86 9.16
C CYS A 5 -3.46 5.93 10.46
N MET A 6 -3.90 4.78 10.97
CA MET A 6 -4.41 4.67 12.34
C MET A 6 -3.27 4.34 13.31
N PRO A 7 -3.36 4.73 14.60
CA PRO A 7 -2.40 4.31 15.60
C PRO A 7 -2.27 2.78 15.65
N THR A 8 -1.04 2.27 15.79
CA THR A 8 -0.80 0.84 15.92
C THR A 8 -1.48 0.30 17.18
N PRO A 9 -2.26 -0.79 17.10
CA PRO A 9 -2.86 -1.42 18.27
C PRO A 9 -1.81 -1.86 19.29
N TYR A 10 -2.04 -1.61 20.58
CA TYR A 10 -1.11 -1.95 21.67
C TYR A 10 -0.72 -3.45 21.69
N GLU A 11 -1.64 -4.32 21.28
CA GLU A 11 -1.45 -5.76 21.23
C GLU A 11 -0.40 -6.22 20.21
N PHE A 12 0.02 -5.36 19.27
CA PHE A 12 1.08 -5.69 18.29
C PHE A 12 2.46 -5.66 18.95
N GLY A 13 2.59 -4.98 20.09
CA GLY A 13 3.86 -4.70 20.74
C GLY A 13 4.68 -3.66 19.98
N GLU A 14 5.96 -3.55 20.36
CA GLU A 14 6.88 -2.63 19.71
C GLU A 14 7.34 -3.18 18.34
N PRO A 15 7.58 -2.29 17.35
CA PRO A 15 8.21 -2.67 16.10
C PRO A 15 9.63 -3.18 16.40
N THR A 16 9.95 -4.37 15.90
CA THR A 16 11.28 -4.97 16.04
C THR A 16 12.24 -4.51 14.96
N GLU A 17 11.71 -4.16 13.80
CA GLU A 17 12.47 -3.78 12.62
C GLU A 17 11.57 -3.03 11.64
N CYS A 18 12.10 -2.00 11.00
CA CYS A 18 11.38 -1.26 9.96
C CYS A 18 12.31 -0.95 8.78
N TRP A 19 11.76 -0.98 7.57
CA TRP A 19 12.50 -0.79 6.33
C TRP A 19 11.61 -0.22 5.23
N TRP A 20 12.24 0.32 4.19
CA TRP A 20 11.55 0.68 2.95
C TRP A 20 11.59 -0.50 1.98
N GLU A 21 10.44 -0.85 1.41
CA GLU A 21 10.37 -1.75 0.26
C GLU A 21 10.91 -1.08 -1.00
N GLU A 22 11.06 -1.82 -2.09
CA GLU A 22 11.44 -1.22 -3.36
C GLU A 22 10.37 -0.25 -3.87
N ILE A 23 10.83 0.84 -4.50
CA ILE A 23 9.95 1.76 -5.20
C ILE A 23 9.44 1.08 -6.48
N ASN A 24 8.16 1.30 -6.81
CA ASN A 24 7.65 0.80 -8.08
C ASN A 24 8.32 1.49 -9.28
N ARG A 25 8.21 0.85 -10.45
CA ARG A 25 8.59 1.47 -11.71
C ARG A 25 7.37 2.17 -12.30
N ALA A 26 7.48 3.46 -12.55
CA ALA A 26 6.42 4.24 -13.16
C ALA A 26 5.96 3.65 -14.51
N GLY A 27 4.68 3.81 -14.83
CA GLY A 27 4.11 3.30 -16.07
C GLY A 27 3.80 1.80 -16.12
N MET A 28 4.24 1.03 -15.12
CA MET A 28 4.01 -0.42 -15.03
C MET A 28 2.97 -0.76 -13.95
N GLU A 29 2.32 -1.91 -14.11
CA GLU A 29 1.60 -2.56 -13.02
C GLU A 29 2.57 -2.84 -11.87
N TRP A 30 2.09 -2.67 -10.65
CA TRP A 30 2.92 -2.86 -9.47
C TRP A 30 2.12 -3.60 -8.41
N TYR A 31 2.69 -4.71 -7.95
CA TYR A 31 2.21 -5.49 -6.82
C TYR A 31 3.31 -5.51 -5.78
N GLN A 32 3.02 -5.01 -4.57
CA GLN A 32 3.97 -5.03 -3.47
C GLN A 32 3.28 -5.51 -2.21
N THR A 33 3.98 -6.39 -1.49
CA THR A 33 3.65 -6.77 -0.12
C THR A 33 4.91 -6.62 0.72
N CYS A 34 4.78 -6.08 1.92
CA CYS A 34 5.85 -6.02 2.90
C CYS A 34 6.44 -7.42 3.11
N SER A 35 7.73 -7.55 2.84
CA SER A 35 8.51 -8.77 3.07
C SER A 35 8.56 -9.13 4.57
N ASN A 36 9.16 -10.27 4.93
CA ASN A 36 9.43 -10.64 6.32
C ASN A 36 8.24 -10.55 7.31
N ASN A 37 7.01 -10.77 6.83
CA ASN A 37 5.77 -10.60 7.61
C ASN A 37 5.58 -9.18 8.18
N GLY A 38 6.19 -8.18 7.55
CA GLY A 38 5.99 -6.78 7.86
C GLY A 38 4.59 -6.29 7.51
N LEU A 39 4.21 -5.20 8.15
CA LEU A 39 2.96 -4.47 7.95
C LEU A 39 3.27 -3.10 7.36
N VAL A 40 2.36 -2.55 6.56
CA VAL A 40 2.51 -1.18 6.06
C VAL A 40 2.31 -0.22 7.24
N ALA A 41 3.39 0.48 7.61
CA ALA A 41 3.40 1.50 8.66
C ALA A 41 3.39 2.91 8.05
N GLY A 42 3.74 3.04 6.78
CA GLY A 42 3.69 4.28 6.02
C GLY A 42 3.93 4.04 4.54
N PHE A 43 3.84 5.09 3.76
CA PHE A 43 4.12 5.08 2.33
C PHE A 43 4.63 6.47 1.94
N GLN A 44 5.36 6.54 0.85
CA GLN A 44 5.76 7.79 0.23
C GLN A 44 5.54 7.70 -1.27
N SER A 45 5.47 8.87 -1.91
CA SER A 45 5.32 8.96 -3.34
C SER A 45 6.21 10.04 -3.93
N GLN A 46 6.69 9.82 -5.13
CA GLN A 46 7.35 10.84 -5.94
C GLN A 46 6.67 10.93 -7.30
N TYR A 47 6.54 12.14 -7.83
CA TYR A 47 6.04 12.33 -9.19
C TYR A 47 7.18 12.18 -10.18
N PHE A 48 6.96 11.41 -11.25
CA PHE A 48 7.96 11.14 -12.27
C PHE A 48 7.50 11.71 -13.62
N ASP A 49 8.05 12.89 -13.95
CA ASP A 49 7.61 13.71 -15.08
C ASP A 49 7.67 12.99 -16.44
N SER A 50 8.65 12.10 -16.62
CA SER A 50 8.90 11.48 -17.93
C SER A 50 7.74 10.59 -18.44
N VAL A 51 6.95 10.02 -17.52
CA VAL A 51 5.80 9.18 -17.86
C VAL A 51 4.47 9.75 -17.34
N LEU A 52 4.52 10.91 -16.68
CA LEU A 52 3.38 11.58 -16.07
C LEU A 52 2.63 10.68 -15.07
N ASP A 53 3.40 9.99 -14.22
CA ASP A 53 2.89 9.04 -13.22
C ASP A 53 3.55 9.28 -11.86
N ARG A 54 2.98 8.70 -10.81
CA ARG A 54 3.58 8.70 -9.46
C ARG A 54 4.17 7.33 -9.15
N GLU A 55 5.37 7.37 -8.65
CA GLU A 55 6.01 6.22 -8.03
C GLU A 55 5.71 6.20 -6.53
N TRP A 56 5.64 5.00 -5.97
CA TRP A 56 5.18 4.69 -4.64
C TRP A 56 6.11 3.68 -3.99
N GLN A 57 6.33 3.88 -2.70
CA GLN A 57 7.18 3.03 -1.89
C GLN A 57 6.53 2.86 -0.51
N PHE A 58 6.57 1.64 0.01
CA PHE A 58 6.02 1.33 1.32
C PHE A 58 7.08 1.31 2.40
N TYR A 59 6.74 1.92 3.54
CA TYR A 59 7.47 1.77 4.78
C TYR A 59 6.84 0.64 5.57
N CYS A 60 7.61 -0.42 5.77
CA CYS A 60 7.15 -1.64 6.41
C CYS A 60 7.79 -1.77 7.79
N CYS A 61 7.01 -2.24 8.76
CA CYS A 61 7.50 -2.58 10.09
C CYS A 61 7.07 -4.00 10.49
N ARG A 62 7.98 -4.74 11.09
CA ARG A 62 7.70 -6.04 11.71
C ARG A 62 7.43 -5.86 13.19
N TYR A 63 6.42 -6.55 13.70
CA TYR A 63 6.00 -6.47 15.10
C TYR A 63 6.22 -7.80 15.81
N SER A 64 6.72 -7.76 17.05
CA SER A 64 7.14 -8.97 17.79
C SER A 64 5.99 -9.90 18.19
N LYS A 65 4.78 -9.36 18.41
CA LYS A 65 3.65 -10.13 18.96
C LYS A 65 2.62 -10.52 17.90
N ARG A 66 2.89 -10.29 16.62
CA ARG A 66 1.95 -10.60 15.53
C ARG A 66 2.66 -11.21 14.33
N CYS A 67 2.12 -12.34 13.88
CA CYS A 67 2.42 -12.93 12.59
C CYS A 67 1.20 -12.79 11.70
N SER A 68 1.38 -12.22 10.51
CA SER A 68 0.33 -12.08 9.52
C SER A 68 0.07 -13.37 8.76
N TYR A 69 -1.19 -13.74 8.63
CA TYR A 69 -1.64 -14.91 7.86
C TYR A 69 -2.90 -14.56 7.06
N ALA A 70 -3.24 -15.43 6.10
CA ALA A 70 -4.46 -15.32 5.29
C ALA A 70 -4.68 -13.93 4.68
N CYS A 71 -3.70 -13.40 3.95
CA CYS A 71 -3.85 -12.12 3.24
C CYS A 71 -4.69 -12.30 1.98
N TRP A 72 -5.58 -11.34 1.69
CA TRP A 72 -6.33 -11.27 0.43
C TRP A 72 -6.34 -9.83 -0.10
N LEU A 73 -6.55 -9.70 -1.41
CA LEU A 73 -6.75 -8.40 -2.05
C LEU A 73 -8.17 -7.91 -1.82
N THR A 74 -8.31 -6.60 -1.59
CA THR A 74 -9.62 -5.97 -1.51
C THR A 74 -10.37 -6.14 -2.84
N GLN A 75 -11.70 -6.17 -2.78
CA GLN A 75 -12.53 -6.19 -3.99
C GLN A 75 -13.05 -4.78 -4.32
N GLU A 76 -12.69 -3.78 -3.51
CA GLU A 76 -13.15 -2.39 -3.63
C GLU A 76 -12.09 -1.58 -4.38
N TYR A 77 -12.29 -1.43 -5.68
CA TYR A 77 -11.46 -0.56 -6.52
C TYR A 77 -12.33 0.13 -7.58
N PRO A 78 -11.93 1.31 -8.06
CA PRO A 78 -12.70 2.03 -9.07
C PRO A 78 -12.72 1.27 -10.40
N GLY A 79 -13.92 1.08 -10.96
CA GLY A 79 -14.07 0.39 -12.26
C GLY A 79 -13.49 1.16 -13.46
N HIS A 80 -13.19 2.45 -13.31
CA HIS A 80 -12.70 3.34 -14.36
C HIS A 80 -11.61 4.28 -13.84
N TYR A 81 -10.64 4.62 -14.70
CA TYR A 81 -9.57 5.57 -14.37
C TYR A 81 -10.14 6.96 -14.11
N GLY A 82 -9.43 7.77 -13.32
CA GLY A 82 -9.84 9.12 -12.93
C GLY A 82 -10.93 9.16 -11.84
N LYS A 83 -11.22 8.03 -11.20
CA LYS A 83 -12.16 7.94 -10.08
C LYS A 83 -11.41 7.75 -8.77
N ASP A 84 -11.88 8.43 -7.73
CA ASP A 84 -11.36 8.28 -6.39
C ASP A 84 -11.78 6.92 -5.81
N VAL A 85 -10.86 6.33 -5.04
CA VAL A 85 -11.17 5.22 -4.14
C VAL A 85 -11.20 5.76 -2.73
N ASP A 86 -12.25 5.43 -1.98
CA ASP A 86 -12.31 5.66 -0.55
C ASP A 86 -12.49 4.29 0.10
N MET A 87 -11.45 3.85 0.80
CA MET A 87 -11.45 2.60 1.53
C MET A 87 -11.02 2.87 2.97
N VAL A 88 -11.79 2.33 3.90
CA VAL A 88 -11.44 2.34 5.32
C VAL A 88 -11.55 0.91 5.83
N LEU A 89 -10.44 0.41 6.37
CA LEU A 89 -10.40 -0.94 6.93
C LEU A 89 -11.01 -0.91 8.34
N TYR A 90 -12.33 -1.12 8.43
CA TYR A 90 -13.05 -1.13 9.71
C TYR A 90 -12.93 -2.47 10.48
N SER A 91 -12.40 -3.50 9.84
CA SER A 91 -12.36 -4.85 10.40
C SER A 91 -11.27 -4.97 11.47
N HIS A 92 -11.70 -5.26 12.70
CA HIS A 92 -10.79 -5.42 13.82
C HIS A 92 -9.89 -6.65 13.60
N GLY A 93 -8.59 -6.47 13.79
CA GLY A 93 -7.59 -7.52 13.60
C GLY A 93 -7.02 -7.65 12.17
N TYR A 94 -7.50 -6.83 11.23
CA TYR A 94 -6.92 -6.74 9.88
C TYR A 94 -6.05 -5.49 9.72
N TYR A 95 -5.12 -5.56 8.79
CA TYR A 95 -4.18 -4.49 8.50
C TYR A 95 -3.65 -4.62 7.07
N ILE A 96 -3.17 -3.49 6.55
CA ILE A 96 -2.62 -3.42 5.21
C ILE A 96 -1.19 -3.97 5.25
N ARG A 97 -0.89 -4.90 4.34
CA ARG A 97 0.47 -5.40 4.11
C ARG A 97 1.04 -5.00 2.77
N GLY A 98 0.25 -4.41 1.91
CA GLY A 98 0.61 -4.17 0.54
C GLY A 98 -0.59 -3.67 -0.24
N ALA A 99 -0.36 -3.46 -1.53
CA ALA A 99 -1.40 -3.10 -2.47
C ALA A 99 -0.95 -3.52 -3.87
N THR A 100 -1.89 -3.47 -4.81
CA THR A 100 -1.58 -3.57 -6.22
C THR A 100 -2.10 -2.36 -6.97
N THR A 101 -1.47 -2.04 -8.09
CA THR A 101 -1.84 -0.90 -8.91
C THR A 101 -1.73 -1.24 -10.38
N THR A 102 -2.62 -0.65 -11.16
CA THR A 102 -2.59 -0.70 -12.63
C THR A 102 -2.50 0.71 -13.19
N PHE A 103 -1.72 0.89 -14.25
CA PHE A 103 -1.50 2.20 -14.87
C PHE A 103 -2.05 2.22 -16.30
N SER A 104 -2.76 3.30 -16.66
CA SER A 104 -3.19 3.57 -18.03
C SER A 104 -2.34 4.67 -18.65
N GLY A 105 -1.57 4.33 -19.68
CA GLY A 105 -0.82 5.33 -20.46
C GLY A 105 -1.69 6.26 -21.31
N VAL A 106 -2.96 5.87 -21.56
CA VAL A 106 -3.93 6.70 -22.30
C VAL A 106 -4.56 7.73 -21.36
N GLU A 107 -5.06 7.28 -20.21
CA GLU A 107 -5.73 8.14 -19.21
C GLU A 107 -4.74 8.89 -18.32
N ARG A 108 -3.45 8.49 -18.34
CA ARG A 108 -2.37 9.03 -17.48
C ARG A 108 -2.73 8.97 -15.99
N ASP A 109 -3.32 7.85 -15.60
CA ASP A 109 -3.79 7.63 -14.24
C ASP A 109 -3.40 6.24 -13.72
N ARG A 110 -3.14 6.17 -12.42
CA ARG A 110 -2.79 4.95 -11.69
C ARG A 110 -3.92 4.59 -10.74
N GLN A 111 -4.52 3.44 -10.97
CA GLN A 111 -5.56 2.89 -10.10
C GLN A 111 -4.96 1.99 -9.03
N TRP A 112 -5.45 2.13 -7.80
CA TRP A 112 -5.14 1.26 -6.67
C TRP A 112 -6.17 0.15 -6.51
N LYS A 113 -5.71 -1.01 -6.04
CA LYS A 113 -6.46 -2.25 -5.84
C LYS A 113 -5.96 -2.98 -4.57
#